data_AF-A0AAV6TN49-F1
#
_entry.id   AF-A0AAV6TN49-F1
#
_cell.length_a   1.000
_cell.length_b   1.000
_cell.length_c   1.000
_cell.angle_alpha   90.00
_cell.angle_beta   90.00
_cell.angle_gamma   90.00
#
_symmetry.space_group_name_H-M   'P 1'
#
loop_
_entity.id
_entity.type
_entity.pdbx_description
1 polymer ?
#
loop_
_entity_poly.entity_id
_entity_poly.type
_entity_poly.pdbx_seq_one_letter_code
_entity_poly.pdbx_strand_id
1 'polypeptide(L)'
;MKSLKGPKSVSLKCECNICDEGSNNTCITDGLCFTEVHDTNNEISYTYSCLNQDQFLPPRDLPFICRDQRFGVECCSEPYCNRDLLLAFQPR
;
A
#
# COMPACT_ATOMS: atom_id res chain seq x y z
N MET A 1 22.82 -21.81 -21.68
CA MET A 1 21.71 -20.84 -21.84
C MET A 1 20.94 -20.76 -20.53
N LYS A 2 21.21 -19.76 -19.68
CA LYS A 2 20.34 -19.39 -18.56
C LYS A 2 19.80 -18.00 -18.86
N SER A 3 18.77 -17.96 -19.69
CA SER A 3 17.84 -16.82 -19.66
C SER A 3 17.06 -16.96 -18.35
N LEU A 4 16.82 -15.87 -17.62
CA LEU A 4 15.53 -15.54 -17.02
C LEU A 4 15.60 -14.24 -16.20
N LYS A 5 14.71 -13.31 -16.59
CA LYS A 5 14.18 -12.12 -15.91
C LYS A 5 15.04 -10.84 -15.98
N GLY A 6 14.80 -10.07 -17.05
CA GLY A 6 14.94 -8.62 -16.99
C GLY A 6 14.02 -8.02 -15.92
N PRO A 7 14.23 -6.76 -15.52
CA PRO A 7 13.53 -6.14 -14.39
C PRO A 7 12.02 -6.20 -14.64
N LYS A 8 11.32 -6.85 -13.71
CA LYS A 8 9.85 -6.89 -13.66
C LYS A 8 9.39 -5.45 -13.41
N SER A 9 9.12 -4.68 -14.46
CA SER A 9 8.34 -3.44 -14.36
C SER A 9 6.89 -3.84 -14.10
N VAL A 10 6.60 -4.28 -12.87
CA VAL A 10 5.24 -4.60 -12.45
C VAL A 10 4.62 -3.27 -12.04
N SER A 11 3.92 -2.65 -12.98
CA SER A 11 2.97 -1.59 -12.64
C SER A 11 1.87 -2.20 -11.77
N LEU A 12 1.98 -2.01 -10.45
CA LEU A 12 1.05 -2.50 -9.45
C LEU A 12 -0.11 -1.51 -9.33
N LYS A 13 -1.34 -1.98 -9.48
CA LYS A 13 -2.55 -1.15 -9.34
C LYS A 13 -3.14 -1.31 -7.94
N CYS A 14 -3.46 -0.21 -7.28
CA CYS A 14 -3.98 -0.18 -5.91
C CYS A 14 -5.28 0.62 -5.81
N GLU A 15 -6.05 0.40 -4.73
CA GLU A 15 -7.09 1.33 -4.32
C GLU A 15 -6.45 2.63 -3.82
N CYS A 16 -7.07 3.77 -4.12
CA CYS A 16 -6.65 5.04 -3.58
C CYS A 16 -7.83 5.97 -3.33
N ASN A 17 -8.03 6.40 -2.09
CA ASN A 17 -9.09 7.36 -1.74
C ASN A 17 -8.56 8.77 -1.43
N ILE A 18 -7.24 8.94 -1.39
CA ILE A 18 -6.56 10.24 -1.20
C ILE A 18 -5.93 10.79 -2.51
N CYS A 19 -6.14 10.10 -3.63
CA CYS A 19 -5.64 10.52 -4.94
C CYS A 19 -6.58 11.53 -5.60
N ASP A 20 -6.10 12.25 -6.62
CA ASP A 20 -6.87 13.26 -7.35
C ASP A 20 -8.21 12.74 -7.88
N GLU A 21 -9.22 13.61 -7.94
CA GLU A 21 -10.61 13.29 -8.33
C GLU A 21 -10.77 12.74 -9.78
N GLY A 22 -9.70 12.68 -10.57
CA GLY A 22 -9.67 12.06 -11.90
C GLY A 22 -9.16 10.62 -11.94
N SER A 23 -8.69 10.09 -10.80
CA SER A 23 -7.97 8.80 -10.73
C SER A 23 -8.88 7.56 -10.63
N ASN A 24 -10.21 7.77 -10.59
CA ASN A 24 -11.23 6.74 -10.39
C ASN A 24 -10.92 5.85 -9.18
N ASN A 25 -10.47 6.47 -8.08
CA ASN A 25 -10.06 5.84 -6.83
C ASN A 25 -8.94 4.80 -6.98
N THR A 26 -8.05 4.98 -7.96
CA THR A 26 -6.96 4.04 -8.21
C THR A 26 -5.64 4.73 -8.51
N CYS A 27 -4.55 4.10 -8.12
CA CYS A 27 -3.20 4.55 -8.45
C CYS A 27 -2.36 3.37 -8.97
N ILE A 28 -1.27 3.70 -9.67
CA ILE A 28 -0.30 2.73 -10.20
C ILE A 28 1.07 3.05 -9.61
N THR A 29 1.76 2.03 -9.11
CA THR A 29 3.09 2.15 -8.48
C THR A 29 4.06 1.07 -8.95
N ASP A 30 5.35 1.33 -8.81
CA ASP A 30 6.43 0.35 -8.90
C ASP A 30 6.84 -0.24 -7.54
N GLY A 31 6.23 0.25 -6.45
CA GLY A 31 6.45 -0.19 -5.08
C GLY A 31 5.31 -1.05 -4.53
N LEU A 32 4.57 -0.52 -3.54
CA LEU A 32 3.59 -1.27 -2.75
C LEU A 32 2.25 -0.54 -2.67
N CYS A 33 1.16 -1.30 -2.55
CA CYS A 33 -0.12 -0.75 -2.09
C CYS A 33 -0.08 -0.56 -0.57
N PHE A 34 -0.71 0.51 -0.10
CA PHE A 34 -0.75 0.90 1.31
C PHE A 34 -2.18 1.03 1.80
N THR A 35 -2.40 0.64 3.06
CA THR A 35 -3.59 0.94 3.84
C THR A 35 -3.21 1.41 5.25
N GLU A 36 -3.98 2.34 5.79
CA GLU A 36 -3.91 2.75 7.19
C GLU A 36 -5.32 2.91 7.76
N VAL A 37 -5.51 2.44 8.99
CA VAL A 37 -6.75 2.58 9.75
C VAL A 37 -6.58 3.70 10.77
N HIS A 38 -7.45 4.69 10.73
CA HIS A 38 -7.52 5.76 11.71
C HIS A 38 -8.77 5.58 12.57
N ASP A 39 -8.58 5.47 13.89
CA ASP A 39 -9.66 5.50 14.88
C ASP A 39 -9.65 6.87 15.57
N THR A 40 -10.68 7.69 15.30
CA THR A 40 -10.86 9.00 15.93
C THR A 40 -12.25 9.08 16.56
N ASN A 41 -12.32 9.12 17.89
CA ASN A 41 -13.58 9.28 18.64
C ASN A 41 -14.68 8.29 18.20
N ASN A 42 -14.36 7.00 18.10
CA ASN A 42 -15.28 5.93 17.66
C ASN A 42 -15.69 5.98 16.19
N GLU A 43 -15.05 6.83 15.38
CA GLU A 43 -15.17 6.82 13.93
C GLU A 43 -13.93 6.15 13.31
N ILE A 44 -14.16 5.05 12.62
CA ILE A 44 -13.10 4.33 11.88
C ILE A 44 -13.08 4.87 10.46
N SER A 45 -11.92 5.37 10.03
CA SER A 45 -11.66 5.76 8.65
C SER A 45 -10.44 5.02 8.11
N TYR A 46 -10.38 4.89 6.78
CA TYR A 46 -9.33 4.16 6.09
C TYR A 46 -8.65 5.07 5.09
N THR A 47 -7.33 4.97 4.99
CA THR A 47 -6.52 5.61 3.96
C THR A 47 -5.95 4.54 3.06
N TYR A 48 -6.23 4.64 1.76
CA TYR A 48 -5.67 3.77 0.73
C TYR A 48 -4.80 4.60 -0.20
N SER A 49 -3.60 4.14 -0.51
CA SER A 49 -2.69 4.84 -1.42
C SER A 49 -1.62 3.93 -2.04
N CYS A 50 -0.84 4.51 -2.93
CA CYS A 50 0.35 3.90 -3.51
C CYS A 50 1.61 4.44 -2.83
N LEU A 51 2.56 3.56 -2.54
CA LEU A 51 3.91 3.93 -2.14
C LEU A 51 4.86 3.61 -3.30
N ASN A 52 5.52 4.64 -3.83
CA ASN A 52 6.48 4.50 -4.93
C ASN A 52 7.85 4.09 -4.38
N GLN A 53 8.60 3.28 -5.13
CA GLN A 53 9.88 2.75 -4.66
C GLN A 53 10.95 3.84 -4.45
N ASP A 54 10.83 4.97 -5.14
CA ASP A 54 11.70 6.12 -5.00
C ASP A 54 11.56 6.81 -3.63
N GLN A 55 10.38 6.74 -3.00
CA GLN A 55 10.06 7.25 -1.68
C GLN A 55 10.62 6.37 -0.54
N PHE A 56 11.08 5.15 -0.84
CA PHE A 56 11.55 4.25 0.19
C PHE A 56 12.91 4.71 0.73
N LEU A 57 12.96 5.03 2.01
CA LEU A 57 14.22 5.29 2.70
C LEU A 57 15.10 4.03 2.70
N PRO A 58 16.43 4.16 2.56
CA PRO A 58 17.33 3.02 2.64
C PRO A 58 17.13 2.22 3.94
N PRO A 59 17.05 0.88 3.86
CA PRO A 59 17.21 0.05 2.64
C PRO A 59 15.90 -0.03 1.81
N ARG A 60 16.03 0.11 0.48
CA ARG A 60 14.93 0.33 -0.50
C ARG A 60 14.08 -0.92 -0.80
N ASP A 61 14.27 -1.98 -0.03
CA ASP A 61 13.63 -3.28 -0.20
C ASP A 61 12.26 -3.34 0.50
N LEU A 62 12.12 -2.67 1.65
CA LEU A 62 10.84 -2.56 2.36
C LEU A 62 10.84 -1.26 3.20
N PRO A 63 9.93 -0.30 2.92
CA PRO A 63 9.91 0.98 3.63
C PRO A 63 9.53 0.76 5.09
N PHE A 64 10.06 1.62 5.97
CA PHE A 64 9.93 1.48 7.42
C PHE A 64 8.46 1.34 7.87
N ILE A 65 7.56 2.11 7.27
CA ILE A 65 6.13 2.11 7.57
C ILE A 65 5.47 0.74 7.35
N CYS A 66 6.00 -0.08 6.44
CA CYS A 66 5.48 -1.42 6.14
C CYS A 66 6.10 -2.53 7.00
N ARG A 67 7.08 -2.20 7.87
CA ARG A 67 7.77 -3.19 8.73
C ARG A 67 7.04 -3.47 10.02
N ASP A 68 6.28 -2.50 10.52
CA ASP A 68 5.58 -2.61 11.79
C ASP A 68 4.08 -2.35 11.60
N GLN A 69 3.31 -3.43 11.53
CA GLN A 69 1.85 -3.39 11.33
C GLN A 69 1.08 -3.04 12.62
N ARG A 70 1.78 -2.71 13.73
CA ARG A 70 1.16 -2.49 15.05
C ARG A 70 0.28 -1.23 15.15
N PHE A 71 0.21 -0.41 14.11
CA PHE A 71 -0.55 0.85 14.08
C PHE A 71 -1.72 0.86 13.08
N GLY A 72 -2.23 -0.31 12.70
CA GLY A 72 -3.30 -0.38 11.69
C GLY A 72 -2.81 -0.03 10.29
N VAL A 73 -1.52 -0.19 10.06
CA VAL A 73 -0.85 0.03 8.78
C VAL A 73 -0.54 -1.31 8.15
N GLU A 74 -0.80 -1.46 6.86
CA GLU A 74 -0.40 -2.63 6.11
C GLU A 74 -0.02 -2.31 4.66
N CYS A 75 0.91 -3.11 4.12
CA CYS A 75 1.39 -2.96 2.76
C CYS A 75 1.44 -4.31 2.05
N CYS A 76 1.17 -4.30 0.75
CA CYS A 76 1.06 -5.52 -0.03
C CYS A 76 1.42 -5.27 -1.52
N SER A 77 1.70 -6.35 -2.25
CA SER A 77 2.27 -6.30 -3.61
C SER A 77 1.42 -7.01 -4.68
N GLU A 78 0.14 -7.25 -4.42
CA GLU A 78 -0.81 -7.84 -5.36
C GLU A 78 -1.85 -6.78 -5.82
N PRO A 79 -2.38 -6.83 -7.05
CA PRO A 79 -3.32 -5.81 -7.53
C PRO A 79 -4.54 -5.65 -6.60
N TYR A 80 -4.83 -4.41 -6.18
CA TYR A 80 -5.91 -4.04 -5.26
C TYR A 80 -5.90 -4.74 -3.89
N CYS A 81 -4.77 -5.32 -3.49
CA CYS A 81 -4.65 -6.05 -2.23
C CYS A 81 -4.96 -5.20 -1.00
N ASN A 82 -4.85 -3.86 -1.10
CA ASN A 82 -5.13 -2.95 0.00
C ASN A 82 -6.62 -2.78 0.30
N ARG A 83 -7.54 -3.37 -0.47
CA ARG A 83 -9.00 -3.33 -0.20
C ARG A 83 -9.45 -4.29 0.90
N ASP A 84 -8.78 -5.44 1.05
CA ASP A 84 -9.28 -6.57 1.85
C ASP A 84 -8.66 -6.66 3.25
N LEU A 85 -7.83 -5.68 3.63
CA LEU A 85 -7.07 -5.66 4.89
C LEU A 85 -7.91 -5.23 6.10
N LEU A 86 -9.22 -5.16 5.91
CA LEU A 86 -10.28 -4.68 6.81
C LEU A 86 -10.41 -5.45 8.15
N LEU A 87 -9.69 -6.56 8.35
CA LEU A 87 -9.95 -7.51 9.44
C LEU A 87 -8.93 -7.50 10.58
N ALA A 88 -7.78 -6.83 10.42
CA ALA A 88 -6.71 -6.87 11.42
C ALA A 88 -6.86 -5.85 12.56
N PHE A 89 -7.67 -4.80 12.37
CA PHE A 89 -7.92 -3.80 13.41
C PHE A 89 -9.12 -4.23 14.27
N GLN A 90 -8.85 -4.99 15.33
CA GLN A 90 -9.79 -5.15 16.42
C GLN A 90 -9.71 -3.85 17.27
N PRO A 91 -10.73 -2.97 17.27
CA PRO A 91 -10.74 -1.82 18.18
C PRO A 91 -10.67 -2.34 19.62
N ARG A 92 -9.76 -1.76 20.41
CA ARG A 92 -9.46 -2.21 21.76
C ARG A 92 -10.46 -1.67 22.78
#